data_AF-A0A974BA02-F1
#
_entry.id   AF-A0A974BA02-F1
#
_cell.length_a   1.000
_cell.length_b   1.000
_cell.length_c   1.000
_cell.angle_alpha   90.00
_cell.angle_beta   90.00
_cell.angle_gamma   90.00
#
_symmetry.space_group_name_H-M   'P 1'
#
loop_
_entity.id
_entity.type
_entity.pdbx_description
1 polymer ?
#
loop_
_entity_poly.entity_id
_entity_poly.type
_entity_poly.pdbx_seq_one_letter_code
_entity_poly.pdbx_strand_id
1 'polypeptide(L)'
;SGLPLPQIEAFKQGFNQKLQEGQKKLHQMWLNWSKKSPKESGDESFAELKEMESLTLLTARAATQQLQVACWKMVLAIQGLPSSLQSKMKESLGTIRELYGAFSVANSLQDLPSSVMTQSQSKLAAMKEYMEELLDYLKNNIPLSWLVGPFSSRELEG
;
A
#
# COMPACT_ATOMS: atom_id res chain seq x y z
N SER A 1 27.69 -4.23 2.85
CA SER A 1 27.83 -4.02 4.31
C SER A 1 26.46 -3.78 4.89
N GLY A 2 25.96 -4.67 5.76
CA GLY A 2 24.62 -4.57 6.34
C GLY A 2 24.45 -3.32 7.19
N LEU A 3 23.24 -2.75 7.20
CA LEU A 3 22.90 -1.63 8.08
C LEU A 3 23.09 -2.09 9.55
N PRO A 4 23.88 -1.37 10.36
CA PRO A 4 24.03 -1.67 11.78
C PRO A 4 22.67 -1.78 12.48
N LEU A 5 22.54 -2.71 13.44
CA LEU A 5 21.34 -2.90 14.29
C LEU A 5 20.65 -1.58 14.75
N PRO A 6 21.39 -0.52 15.15
CA PRO A 6 20.80 0.78 15.51
C PRO A 6 20.02 1.46 14.38
N GLN A 7 20.40 1.25 13.12
CA GLN A 7 19.73 1.84 11.97
C GLN A 7 18.44 1.11 11.62
N ILE A 8 18.39 -0.21 11.82
CA ILE A 8 17.17 -1.01 11.68
C ILE A 8 16.14 -0.58 12.73
N GLU A 9 16.60 -0.33 13.96
CA GLU A 9 15.75 0.10 15.05
C GLU A 9 15.22 1.53 14.86
N ALA A 10 16.07 2.46 14.40
CA ALA A 10 15.66 3.81 14.03
C ALA A 10 14.63 3.81 12.88
N PHE A 11 14.83 2.95 11.88
CA PHE A 11 13.88 2.79 10.77
C PHE A 11 12.53 2.24 11.26
N LYS A 12 12.55 1.20 12.11
CA LYS A 12 11.35 0.63 12.71
C LYS A 12 10.58 1.65 13.56
N GLN A 13 11.29 2.46 14.33
CA GLN A 13 10.67 3.54 15.12
C GLN A 13 10.07 4.63 14.21
N GLY A 14 10.81 5.10 13.21
CA GLY A 14 10.33 6.10 12.27
C GLY A 14 9.10 5.64 11.47
N PHE A 15 9.08 4.36 11.08
CA PHE A 15 7.93 3.75 10.41
C PHE A 15 6.70 3.67 11.34
N ASN A 16 6.89 3.18 12.58
CA ASN A 16 5.80 3.11 13.56
C ASN A 16 5.25 4.49 13.91
N GLN A 17 6.11 5.51 14.04
CA GLN A 17 5.67 6.88 14.28
C GLN A 17 4.80 7.41 13.14
N LYS A 18 5.24 7.27 11.88
CA LYS A 18 4.43 7.70 10.72
C LYS A 18 3.11 6.96 10.61
N LEU A 19 3.09 5.66 10.91
CA LEU A 19 1.87 4.86 10.90
C LEU A 19 0.89 5.35 11.98
N GLN A 20 1.38 5.57 13.19
CA GLN A 20 0.58 6.08 14.32
C GLN A 20 0.05 7.49 14.06
N GLU A 21 0.88 8.37 13.49
CA GLU A 21 0.48 9.72 13.10
C GLU A 21 -0.60 9.70 12.01
N GLY A 22 -0.44 8.82 11.01
CA GLY A 22 -1.47 8.55 10.00
C GLY A 22 -2.79 8.07 10.61
N GLN A 23 -2.75 7.12 11.54
CA GLN A 23 -3.95 6.62 12.23
C GLN A 23 -4.63 7.69 13.08
N LYS A 24 -3.86 8.49 13.85
CA LYS A 24 -4.40 9.61 14.63
C LYS A 24 -5.08 10.65 13.74
N LYS A 25 -4.46 10.98 12.60
CA LYS A 25 -5.02 11.93 11.62
C LYS A 25 -6.33 11.42 11.03
N LEU A 26 -6.38 10.14 10.64
CA LEU A 26 -7.61 9.51 10.13
C LEU A 26 -8.72 9.49 11.19
N HIS A 27 -8.39 9.15 12.44
CA HIS A 27 -9.34 9.14 13.54
C HIS A 27 -9.91 10.55 13.84
N GLN A 28 -9.05 11.57 13.79
CA GLN A 28 -9.45 12.98 13.88
C GLN A 28 -10.40 13.40 12.76
N MET A 29 -10.07 13.05 11.51
CA MET A 29 -10.92 13.33 10.35
C MET A 29 -12.28 12.64 10.50
N TRP A 30 -12.30 11.38 10.95
CA TRP A 30 -13.53 10.63 11.23
C TRP A 30 -14.42 11.30 12.28
N LEU A 31 -13.86 11.73 13.41
CA LEU A 31 -14.60 12.42 14.48
C LEU A 31 -15.17 13.77 14.02
N ASN A 32 -14.44 14.49 13.16
CA ASN A 32 -14.91 15.75 12.60
C ASN A 32 -16.05 15.53 11.59
N TRP A 33 -15.99 14.43 10.83
CA TRP A 33 -17.05 14.04 9.90
C TRP A 33 -18.30 13.51 10.59
N SER A 34 -18.17 12.67 11.63
CA SER A 34 -19.33 12.14 12.38
C SER A 34 -20.12 13.23 13.11
N LYS A 35 -19.49 14.36 13.43
CA LYS A 35 -20.15 15.54 14.02
C LYS A 35 -20.94 16.35 13.00
N LYS A 36 -20.63 16.24 11.70
CA LYS A 36 -21.35 16.90 10.60
C LYS A 36 -22.58 16.11 10.14
N SER A 37 -23.30 15.48 11.08
CA SER A 37 -24.54 14.74 10.75
C SER A 37 -25.51 15.64 9.96
N PRO A 38 -26.07 15.14 8.86
CA PRO A 38 -27.14 15.81 8.14
C PRO A 38 -28.37 15.96 9.03
N LYS A 39 -28.95 17.16 9.05
CA LYS A 39 -30.29 17.38 9.58
C LYS A 39 -31.24 17.43 8.38
N GLU A 40 -32.05 16.38 8.26
CA GLU A 40 -33.24 16.19 7.41
C GLU A 40 -33.63 17.32 6.43
N SER A 41 -33.38 17.10 5.13
CA SER A 41 -34.35 17.44 4.07
C SER A 41 -34.12 16.58 2.81
N GLY A 42 -35.20 16.15 2.17
CA GLY A 42 -35.24 15.02 1.21
C GLY A 42 -34.50 15.17 -0.13
N ASP A 43 -33.78 16.28 -0.35
CA ASP A 43 -32.94 16.54 -1.53
C ASP A 43 -31.44 16.65 -1.15
N GLU A 44 -31.15 17.07 0.08
CA GLU A 44 -29.79 17.10 0.66
C GLU A 44 -29.17 15.70 0.77
N SER A 45 -29.99 14.66 1.02
CA SER A 45 -29.50 13.29 1.20
C SER A 45 -28.82 12.71 -0.06
N PHE A 46 -29.25 13.10 -1.26
CA PHE A 46 -28.67 12.61 -2.51
C PHE A 46 -27.36 13.33 -2.84
N ALA A 47 -27.29 14.64 -2.54
CA ALA A 47 -26.06 15.41 -2.64
C ALA A 47 -24.99 14.92 -1.65
N GLU A 48 -25.37 14.62 -0.41
CA GLU A 48 -24.49 14.06 0.61
C GLU A 48 -23.99 12.65 0.26
N LEU A 49 -24.85 11.79 -0.29
CA LEU A 49 -24.46 10.47 -0.79
C LEU A 49 -23.40 10.59 -1.91
N LYS A 50 -23.58 11.54 -2.82
CA LYS A 50 -22.65 11.79 -3.92
C LYS A 50 -21.31 12.38 -3.45
N GLU A 51 -21.34 13.27 -2.45
CA GLU A 51 -20.12 13.76 -1.80
C GLU A 51 -19.39 12.64 -1.05
N MET A 52 -20.12 11.80 -0.33
CA MET A 52 -19.58 10.63 0.37
C MET A 52 -18.96 9.63 -0.60
N GLU A 53 -19.62 9.38 -1.74
CA GLU A 53 -19.11 8.53 -2.81
C GLU A 53 -17.81 9.09 -3.40
N SER A 54 -17.80 10.38 -3.75
CA SER A 54 -16.62 11.07 -4.28
C SER A 54 -15.44 11.02 -3.30
N LEU A 55 -15.70 11.27 -2.01
CA LEU A 55 -14.70 11.17 -0.95
C LEU A 55 -14.18 9.74 -0.78
N THR A 56 -15.06 8.75 -0.84
CA THR A 56 -14.69 7.33 -0.78
C THR A 56 -13.79 6.95 -1.94
N LEU A 57 -14.14 7.38 -3.16
CA LEU A 57 -13.38 7.11 -4.36
C LEU A 57 -12.01 7.81 -4.33
N LEU A 58 -11.96 9.07 -3.89
CA LEU A 58 -10.71 9.80 -3.67
C LEU A 58 -9.80 9.08 -2.67
N THR A 59 -10.38 8.58 -1.58
CA THR A 59 -9.66 7.82 -0.55
C THR A 59 -9.14 6.50 -1.10
N ALA A 60 -9.95 5.77 -1.88
CA ALA A 60 -9.56 4.53 -2.53
C ALA A 60 -8.41 4.73 -3.53
N ARG A 61 -8.45 5.81 -4.33
CA ARG A 61 -7.36 6.21 -5.23
C ARG A 61 -6.07 6.48 -4.47
N ALA A 62 -6.13 7.29 -3.41
CA ALA A 62 -4.96 7.60 -2.60
C ALA A 62 -4.36 6.36 -1.93
N ALA A 63 -5.20 5.48 -1.39
CA ALA A 63 -4.77 4.24 -0.76
C ALA A 63 -4.10 3.28 -1.76
N THR A 64 -4.72 3.06 -2.92
CA THR A 64 -4.17 2.17 -3.96
C THR A 64 -2.87 2.73 -4.56
N GLN A 65 -2.76 4.06 -4.71
CA GLN A 65 -1.52 4.71 -5.11
C GLN A 65 -0.39 4.48 -4.09
N GLN A 66 -0.65 4.69 -2.79
CA GLN A 66 0.36 4.46 -1.76
C GLN A 66 0.81 3.00 -1.72
N LEU A 67 -0.14 2.08 -1.87
CA LEU A 67 0.15 0.66 -1.92
C LEU A 67 1.01 0.30 -3.14
N GLN A 68 0.72 0.86 -4.31
CA GLN A 68 1.53 0.66 -5.52
C GLN A 68 2.98 1.11 -5.30
N VAL A 69 3.18 2.30 -4.70
CA VAL A 69 4.51 2.83 -4.38
C VAL A 69 5.23 1.92 -3.38
N ALA A 70 4.54 1.45 -2.35
CA ALA A 70 5.11 0.53 -1.36
C ALA A 70 5.52 -0.80 -2.00
N CYS A 71 4.68 -1.36 -2.87
CA CYS A 71 4.97 -2.60 -3.60
C CYS A 71 6.13 -2.44 -4.56
N TRP A 72 6.22 -1.31 -5.27
CA TRP A 72 7.37 -1.02 -6.11
C TRP A 72 8.67 -0.97 -5.30
N LYS A 73 8.68 -0.25 -4.17
CA LYS A 73 9.85 -0.19 -3.27
C LYS A 73 10.23 -1.58 -2.75
N MET A 74 9.24 -2.42 -2.45
CA MET A 74 9.47 -3.79 -2.03
C MET A 74 10.05 -4.66 -3.16
N VAL A 75 9.55 -4.56 -4.40
CA VAL A 75 10.15 -5.25 -5.56
C VAL A 75 11.63 -4.92 -5.70
N LEU A 76 12.01 -3.65 -5.51
CA LEU A 76 13.41 -3.23 -5.49
C LEU A 76 14.15 -3.81 -4.29
N ALA A 77 13.54 -3.77 -3.10
CA ALA A 77 14.15 -4.24 -1.87
C ALA A 77 14.45 -5.73 -1.89
N ILE A 78 13.68 -6.55 -2.60
CA ILE A 78 13.86 -8.02 -2.64
C ILE A 78 14.71 -8.50 -3.83
N GLN A 79 15.29 -7.58 -4.60
CA GLN A 79 16.26 -7.93 -5.64
C GLN A 79 17.43 -8.68 -4.99
N GLY A 80 17.58 -9.96 -5.32
CA GLY A 80 18.59 -10.84 -4.72
C GLY A 80 18.02 -11.99 -3.88
N LEU A 81 16.72 -11.99 -3.57
CA LEU A 81 16.04 -13.17 -3.03
C LEU A 81 15.80 -14.24 -4.12
N PRO A 82 15.45 -15.49 -3.76
CA PRO A 82 15.04 -16.50 -4.74
C PRO A 82 14.01 -15.99 -5.76
N SER A 83 14.15 -16.42 -7.02
CA SER A 83 13.30 -15.96 -8.14
C SER A 83 11.81 -16.28 -7.95
N SER A 84 11.48 -17.33 -7.22
CA SER A 84 10.11 -17.70 -6.85
C SER A 84 9.45 -16.60 -6.00
N LEU A 85 10.15 -16.06 -5.00
CA LEU A 85 9.68 -14.96 -4.17
C LEU A 85 9.58 -13.68 -4.99
N GLN A 86 10.62 -13.34 -5.76
CA GLN A 86 10.59 -12.16 -6.62
C GLN A 86 9.41 -12.17 -7.62
N SER A 87 9.05 -13.35 -8.14
CA SER A 87 7.93 -13.50 -9.09
C SER A 87 6.58 -13.26 -8.42
N LYS A 88 6.33 -13.86 -7.25
CA LYS A 88 5.12 -13.63 -6.45
C LYS A 88 4.93 -12.14 -6.14
N MET A 89 5.99 -11.44 -5.75
CA MET A 89 5.91 -9.99 -5.47
C MET A 89 5.56 -9.15 -6.72
N LYS A 90 6.11 -9.51 -7.89
CA LYS A 90 5.81 -8.83 -9.16
C LYS A 90 4.35 -9.06 -9.58
N GLU A 91 3.83 -10.26 -9.38
CA GLU A 91 2.42 -10.58 -9.61
C GLU A 91 1.49 -9.73 -8.74
N SER A 92 1.80 -9.61 -7.44
CA SER A 92 1.03 -8.75 -6.53
C SER A 92 1.12 -7.27 -6.90
N LEU A 93 2.27 -6.78 -7.37
CA LEU A 93 2.39 -5.42 -7.90
C LEU A 93 1.52 -5.21 -9.15
N GLY A 94 1.49 -6.18 -10.08
CA GLY A 94 0.62 -6.13 -11.27
C GLY A 94 -0.84 -6.02 -10.87
N THR A 95 -1.23 -6.85 -9.91
CA THR A 95 -2.56 -6.87 -9.30
C THR A 95 -2.96 -5.52 -8.67
N ILE A 96 -2.05 -4.88 -7.94
CA ILE A 96 -2.30 -3.58 -7.31
C ILE A 96 -2.34 -2.45 -8.36
N ARG A 97 -1.59 -2.58 -9.45
CA ARG A 97 -1.65 -1.64 -10.58
C ARG A 97 -3.00 -1.73 -11.31
N GLU A 98 -3.57 -2.92 -11.46
CA GLU A 98 -4.93 -3.08 -11.99
C GLU A 98 -5.96 -2.38 -11.10
N LEU A 99 -5.87 -2.58 -9.78
CA LEU A 99 -6.74 -1.92 -8.81
C LEU A 99 -6.63 -0.39 -8.89
N TYR A 100 -5.41 0.13 -8.86
CA TYR A 100 -5.16 1.57 -9.04
C TYR A 100 -5.73 2.09 -10.36
N GLY A 101 -5.51 1.37 -11.47
CA GLY A 101 -6.04 1.72 -12.78
C GLY A 101 -7.56 1.85 -12.77
N ALA A 102 -8.27 0.87 -12.19
CA ALA A 102 -9.73 0.88 -12.07
C ALA A 102 -10.23 2.08 -11.24
N PHE A 103 -9.65 2.32 -10.06
CA PHE A 103 -10.05 3.45 -9.21
C PHE A 103 -9.67 4.81 -9.80
N SER A 104 -8.59 4.90 -10.57
CA SER A 104 -8.11 6.16 -11.15
C SER A 104 -9.03 6.70 -12.26
N VAL A 105 -9.71 5.82 -13.00
CA VAL A 105 -10.57 6.22 -14.14
C VAL A 105 -12.05 6.26 -13.80
N ALA A 106 -12.49 5.57 -12.74
CA ALA A 106 -13.87 5.62 -12.27
C ALA A 106 -14.26 7.04 -11.86
N ASN A 107 -15.46 7.52 -12.19
CA ASN A 107 -16.00 8.80 -11.72
C ASN A 107 -17.05 8.59 -10.61
N SER A 108 -17.62 7.39 -10.53
CA SER A 108 -18.53 6.88 -9.51
C SER A 108 -18.10 5.45 -9.11
N LEU A 109 -18.52 4.98 -7.93
CA LEU A 109 -18.37 3.59 -7.52
C LEU A 109 -19.12 2.61 -8.43
N GLN A 110 -20.15 3.08 -9.15
CA GLN A 110 -20.89 2.28 -10.13
C GLN A 110 -20.07 2.00 -11.40
N ASP A 111 -19.07 2.83 -11.70
CA ASP A 111 -18.16 2.63 -12.84
C ASP A 111 -17.15 1.51 -12.59
N LEU A 112 -17.03 1.06 -11.34
CA LEU A 112 -16.11 -0.01 -10.97
C LEU A 112 -16.72 -1.37 -11.31
N PRO A 113 -16.00 -2.23 -12.03
CA PRO A 113 -16.44 -3.60 -12.22
C PRO A 113 -16.62 -4.29 -10.86
N SER A 114 -17.71 -5.02 -10.68
CA SER A 114 -17.99 -5.76 -9.44
C SER A 114 -16.82 -6.67 -9.03
N SER A 115 -16.16 -7.28 -10.02
CA SER A 115 -14.95 -8.09 -9.85
C SER A 115 -13.79 -7.34 -9.21
N VAL A 116 -13.63 -6.03 -9.45
CA VAL A 116 -12.58 -5.21 -8.84
C VAL A 116 -12.81 -5.08 -7.34
N MET A 117 -14.05 -4.81 -6.93
CA MET A 117 -14.40 -4.67 -5.52
C MET A 117 -14.23 -6.01 -4.79
N THR A 118 -14.75 -7.10 -5.35
CA THR A 118 -14.67 -8.44 -4.74
C THR A 118 -13.25 -8.98 -4.71
N GLN A 119 -12.49 -8.81 -5.79
CA GLN A 119 -11.09 -9.27 -5.81
C GLN A 119 -10.18 -8.38 -4.98
N SER A 120 -10.47 -7.08 -4.79
CA SER A 120 -9.58 -6.18 -4.05
C SER A 120 -9.21 -6.72 -2.67
N GLN A 121 -10.19 -7.19 -1.91
CA GLN A 121 -9.97 -7.74 -0.58
C GLN A 121 -9.13 -9.01 -0.60
N SER A 122 -9.45 -9.95 -1.49
CA SER A 122 -8.69 -11.21 -1.65
C SER A 122 -7.25 -10.94 -2.10
N LYS A 123 -7.05 -10.03 -3.05
CA LYS A 123 -5.74 -9.62 -3.57
C LYS A 123 -4.88 -8.95 -2.50
N LEU A 124 -5.48 -8.09 -1.66
CA LEU A 124 -4.80 -7.47 -0.52
C LEU A 124 -4.45 -8.48 0.57
N ALA A 125 -5.33 -9.45 0.83
CA ALA A 125 -5.07 -10.53 1.78
C ALA A 125 -3.90 -11.41 1.30
N ALA A 126 -3.89 -11.82 0.03
CA ALA A 126 -2.80 -12.59 -0.56
C ALA A 126 -1.46 -11.84 -0.49
N MET A 127 -1.46 -10.52 -0.73
CA MET A 127 -0.27 -9.69 -0.56
C MET A 127 0.23 -9.67 0.88
N LYS A 128 -0.68 -9.60 1.86
CA LYS A 128 -0.34 -9.64 3.28
C LYS A 128 0.29 -10.98 3.67
N GLU A 129 -0.33 -12.09 3.27
CA GLU A 129 0.19 -13.44 3.51
C GLU A 129 1.57 -13.63 2.87
N TYR A 130 1.75 -13.15 1.64
CA TYR A 130 3.05 -13.20 0.98
C TYR A 130 4.13 -12.40 1.73
N MET A 131 3.79 -11.23 2.29
CA MET A 131 4.74 -10.47 3.10
C MET A 131 5.11 -11.22 4.39
N GLU A 132 4.16 -11.93 5.01
CA GLU A 132 4.41 -12.76 6.19
C GLU A 132 5.32 -13.95 5.82
N GLU A 133 5.07 -14.64 4.71
CA GLU A 133 5.92 -15.70 4.15
C GLU A 133 7.36 -15.20 3.90
N LEU A 134 7.49 -13.98 3.34
CA LEU A 134 8.80 -13.38 3.09
C LEU A 134 9.55 -13.06 4.39
N LEU A 135 8.85 -12.52 5.40
CA LEU A 135 9.47 -12.23 6.70
C LEU A 135 9.91 -13.52 7.42
N ASP A 136 9.11 -14.58 7.34
CA ASP A 136 9.48 -15.88 7.92
C ASP A 136 10.67 -16.51 7.17
N TYR A 137 10.68 -16.42 5.84
CA TYR A 137 11.83 -16.84 5.03
C TYR A 137 13.11 -16.14 5.46
N LEU A 138 13.07 -14.82 5.65
CA LEU A 138 14.23 -14.01 6.03
C LEU A 138 14.73 -14.28 7.46
N LYS A 139 13.84 -14.68 8.36
CA LYS A 139 14.21 -15.10 9.72
C LYS A 139 15.05 -16.37 9.70
N ASN A 140 14.74 -17.29 8.80
CA ASN A 140 15.35 -18.60 8.72
C ASN A 140 16.51 -18.66 7.69
N ASN A 141 16.57 -17.70 6.76
CA ASN A 141 17.54 -17.64 5.68
C ASN A 141 17.91 -16.17 5.38
N ILE A 142 19.20 -15.82 5.41
CA ILE A 142 19.68 -14.52 4.93
C ILE A 142 20.54 -14.78 3.68
N PRO A 143 19.96 -14.68 2.47
CA PRO A 143 20.72 -14.93 1.25
C PRO A 143 21.85 -13.91 1.10
N LEU A 144 23.07 -14.39 0.86
CA LEU A 144 24.23 -13.53 0.65
C LEU A 144 24.01 -12.56 -0.52
N SER A 145 23.33 -13.00 -1.59
CA SER A 145 22.91 -12.20 -2.74
C SER A 145 22.04 -10.99 -2.38
N TRP A 146 21.34 -11.04 -1.25
CA TRP A 146 20.50 -9.96 -0.76
C TRP A 146 21.29 -8.98 0.14
N LEU A 147 22.29 -9.49 0.87
CA LEU A 147 23.16 -8.70 1.75
C LEU A 147 24.10 -7.75 0.98
N VAL A 148 24.39 -8.10 -0.27
CA VAL A 148 25.24 -7.30 -1.17
C VAL A 148 24.43 -6.20 -1.88
N GLY A 149 23.09 -6.25 -1.90
CA GLY A 149 22.23 -5.21 -2.49
C GLY A 149 22.47 -4.92 -3.98
N PRO A 150 21.61 -4.12 -4.64
CA PRO A 150 21.90 -3.56 -5.95
C PRO A 150 22.81 -2.35 -5.76
N PHE A 151 24.04 -2.54 -5.29
CA PHE A 151 25.06 -1.50 -5.46
C PHE A 151 25.50 -1.56 -6.92
N SER A 152 24.83 -0.79 -7.77
CA SER A 152 25.47 -0.43 -9.04
C SER A 152 26.78 0.25 -8.68
N SER A 153 27.90 -0.35 -9.06
CA SER A 153 29.17 0.35 -9.13
C SER A 153 28.92 1.61 -9.95
N ARG A 154 28.81 2.76 -9.29
CA ARG A 154 29.14 4.01 -9.97
C ARG A 154 30.66 3.94 -10.12
N GLU A 155 31.09 3.41 -11.27
CA GLU A 155 32.40 3.76 -11.82
C GLU A 155 32.44 5.29 -11.86
N LEU A 156 33.10 5.85 -10.86
CA LEU A 156 33.65 7.19 -10.95
C LEU A 156 34.86 7.05 -11.88
N GLU A 157 34.62 7.20 -13.18
CA GLU A 157 35.65 7.75 -14.05
C GLU A 157 35.92 9.19 -13.58
N GLY A 158 37.19 9.48 -13.30
CA GLY A 158 37.69 10.77 -12.83
C GLY A 158 39.06 10.64 -12.19
#